data_AF-A0A1Z1M6X4-F1
#
_entry.id   AF-A0A1Z1M6X4-F1
#
_cell.length_a   1.000
_cell.length_b   1.000
_cell.length_c   1.000
_cell.angle_alpha   90.00
_cell.angle_beta   90.00
_cell.angle_gamma   90.00
#
_symmetry.space_group_name_H-M   'P 1'
#
loop_
_entity.id
_entity.type
_entity.pdbx_description
1 polymer ?
#
loop_
_entity_poly.entity_id
_entity_poly.type
_entity_poly.pdbx_seq_one_letter_code
_entity_poly.pdbx_strand_id
1 'polypeptide(L)'
;MNKKIKFKKKIDLLMISLEAIESHKIESFSTYKTIQNCYFFLKTFITISQGITKYDRNTSHNFHEMLQYIYIFHFSIKNRLILKLASNILKTNQLPTKSKEIKQYIKKFTYLYFFKYKSYYQSSKFLNFFYFNSINEIAISNLYILYIINTYKYKQSIYFLITYLYI
;
A
#
# COMPACT_ATOMS: atom_id res chain seq x y z
N MET A 1 7.18 24.15 -4.15
CA MET A 1 7.61 23.16 -5.18
C MET A 1 7.04 21.78 -4.84
N ASN A 2 6.00 21.35 -5.56
CA ASN A 2 5.43 20.00 -5.41
C ASN A 2 6.42 18.96 -5.93
N LYS A 3 7.23 18.37 -5.05
CA LYS A 3 8.06 17.21 -5.41
C LYS A 3 7.11 16.04 -5.67
N LYS A 4 6.78 15.80 -6.95
CA LYS A 4 5.98 14.64 -7.37
C LYS A 4 6.60 13.36 -6.81
N ILE A 5 5.78 12.60 -6.08
CA ILE A 5 6.17 11.27 -5.60
C ILE A 5 6.35 10.38 -6.82
N LYS A 6 7.57 9.85 -7.03
CA LYS A 6 7.88 8.96 -8.15
C LYS A 6 6.97 7.73 -8.14
N PHE A 7 6.62 7.21 -9.32
CA PHE A 7 5.80 6.01 -9.54
C PHE A 7 6.07 4.88 -8.53
N LYS A 8 7.35 4.52 -8.41
CA LYS A 8 7.82 3.50 -7.47
C LYS A 8 7.45 3.78 -6.01
N LYS A 9 7.66 5.01 -5.55
CA LYS A 9 7.33 5.41 -4.18
C LYS A 9 5.83 5.28 -3.91
N LYS A 10 4.97 5.59 -4.90
CA LYS A 10 3.52 5.39 -4.75
C LYS A 10 3.16 3.92 -4.62
N ILE A 11 3.80 3.05 -5.41
CA ILE A 11 3.62 1.60 -5.24
C ILE A 11 4.10 1.17 -3.85
N ASP A 12 5.29 1.59 -3.41
CA ASP A 12 5.83 1.24 -2.10
C ASP A 12 4.88 1.68 -0.96
N LEU A 13 4.26 2.85 -1.05
CA LEU A 13 3.29 3.33 -0.05
C LEU A 13 2.00 2.50 -0.03
N LEU A 14 1.49 2.08 -1.19
CA LEU A 14 0.36 1.16 -1.25
C LEU A 14 0.75 -0.22 -0.73
N MET A 15 1.98 -0.67 -0.97
CA MET A 15 2.52 -1.93 -0.46
C MET A 15 2.63 -1.90 1.06
N ILE A 16 3.16 -0.83 1.65
CA ILE A 16 3.19 -0.63 3.11
C ILE A 16 1.76 -0.65 3.67
N SER A 17 0.79 -0.04 2.98
CA SER A 17 -0.60 -0.05 3.42
C SER A 17 -1.22 -1.45 3.42
N LEU A 18 -0.95 -2.24 2.39
CA LEU A 18 -1.41 -3.63 2.31
C LEU A 18 -0.83 -4.46 3.45
N GLU A 19 0.47 -4.36 3.69
CA GLU A 19 1.15 -5.08 4.76
C GLU A 19 0.64 -4.67 6.15
N ALA A 20 0.34 -3.37 6.34
CA ALA A 20 -0.26 -2.87 7.58
C ALA A 20 -1.69 -3.41 7.80
N ILE A 21 -2.50 -3.51 6.74
CA ILE A 21 -3.86 -4.12 6.80
C ILE A 21 -3.77 -5.61 7.11
N GLU A 22 -2.86 -6.34 6.47
CA GLU A 22 -2.69 -7.77 6.70
C GLU A 22 -2.16 -8.07 8.11
N SER A 23 -1.27 -7.25 8.65
CA SER A 23 -0.82 -7.41 10.03
C SER A 23 -1.99 -7.30 11.04
N HIS A 24 -3.00 -6.48 10.71
CA HIS A 24 -4.24 -6.33 11.48
C HIS A 24 -5.11 -7.60 11.46
N LYS A 25 -4.98 -8.42 10.40
CA LYS A 25 -5.70 -9.69 10.21
C LYS A 25 -5.22 -10.78 11.18
N ILE A 26 -3.92 -10.77 11.53
CA ILE A 26 -3.31 -11.79 12.41
C ILE A 26 -3.82 -11.64 13.85
N GLU A 27 -4.12 -10.42 14.29
CA GLU A 27 -4.65 -10.17 15.63
C GLU A 27 -6.17 -10.44 15.76
N SER A 28 -6.92 -10.45 14.65
CA SER A 28 -8.39 -10.45 14.66
C SER A 28 -9.08 -11.70 14.07
N PHE A 29 -8.42 -12.48 13.21
CA PHE A 29 -9.02 -13.68 12.59
C PHE A 29 -8.03 -14.86 12.59
N SER A 30 -8.08 -15.68 13.63
CA SER A 30 -7.20 -16.82 13.90
C SER A 30 -7.58 -18.12 13.17
N THR A 31 -7.82 -18.09 11.85
CA THR A 31 -8.00 -19.36 11.09
C THR A 31 -6.82 -19.65 10.15
N TYR A 32 -6.43 -20.93 10.08
CA TYR A 32 -5.30 -21.42 9.27
C TYR A 32 -5.41 -21.03 7.78
N LYS A 33 -6.62 -21.07 7.21
CA LYS A 33 -6.89 -20.69 5.81
C LYS A 33 -6.62 -19.21 5.52
N THR A 34 -6.81 -18.33 6.51
CA THR A 34 -6.47 -16.91 6.40
C THR A 34 -4.96 -16.65 6.39
N ILE A 35 -4.17 -17.49 7.05
CA ILE A 35 -2.70 -17.40 7.12
C ILE A 35 -2.08 -17.83 5.78
N GLN A 36 -2.57 -18.92 5.18
CA GLN A 36 -2.07 -19.44 3.90
C GLN A 36 -2.28 -18.45 2.74
N ASN A 37 -3.45 -17.78 2.68
CA ASN A 37 -3.71 -16.73 1.70
C ASN A 37 -2.80 -15.49 1.88
N CYS A 38 -2.44 -15.15 3.12
CA CYS A 38 -1.47 -14.07 3.39
C CYS A 38 -0.06 -14.46 2.94
N TYR A 39 0.34 -15.72 3.11
CA TYR A 39 1.66 -16.18 2.66
C TYR A 39 1.81 -16.14 1.13
N PHE A 40 0.79 -16.57 0.39
CA PHE A 40 0.77 -16.44 -1.07
C PHE A 40 0.86 -14.96 -1.48
N PHE A 41 0.06 -14.10 -0.84
CA PHE A 41 0.08 -12.67 -1.07
C PHE A 41 1.46 -12.05 -0.80
N LEU A 42 2.08 -12.35 0.34
CA LEU A 42 3.44 -11.94 0.71
C LEU A 42 4.51 -12.44 -0.27
N LYS A 43 4.35 -13.64 -0.82
CA LYS A 43 5.27 -14.16 -1.85
C LYS A 43 5.14 -13.38 -3.16
N THR A 44 3.92 -13.16 -3.66
CA THR A 44 3.69 -12.26 -4.82
C THR A 44 4.19 -10.85 -4.55
N PHE A 45 4.05 -10.37 -3.32
CA PHE A 45 4.48 -9.05 -2.86
C PHE A 45 6.00 -8.88 -2.90
N ILE A 46 6.75 -9.90 -2.47
CA ILE A 46 8.21 -9.94 -2.61
C ILE A 46 8.62 -9.96 -4.09
N THR A 47 7.92 -10.71 -4.93
CA THR A 47 8.22 -10.77 -6.37
C THR A 47 7.97 -9.42 -7.06
N ILE A 48 6.86 -8.74 -6.75
CA ILE A 48 6.54 -7.41 -7.29
C ILE A 48 7.57 -6.37 -6.84
N SER A 49 7.90 -6.32 -5.55
CA SER A 49 8.88 -5.37 -5.01
C SER A 49 10.30 -5.60 -5.58
N GLN A 50 10.71 -6.86 -5.77
CA GLN A 50 11.97 -7.18 -6.44
C GLN A 50 11.98 -6.76 -7.92
N GLY A 51 10.85 -6.88 -8.62
CA GLY A 51 10.71 -6.39 -10.00
C GLY A 51 10.84 -4.87 -10.09
N ILE A 52 10.14 -4.14 -9.23
CA ILE A 52 10.15 -2.67 -9.20
C ILE A 52 11.50 -2.10 -8.72
N THR A 53 12.23 -2.83 -7.88
CA THR A 53 13.59 -2.41 -7.49
C THR A 53 14.60 -2.55 -8.62
N LYS A 54 14.42 -3.53 -9.51
CA LYS A 54 15.16 -3.62 -10.79
C LYS A 54 14.73 -2.53 -11.78
N TYR A 55 13.45 -2.11 -11.76
CA TYR A 55 12.90 -1.04 -12.60
C TYR A 55 13.61 0.33 -12.43
N ASP A 56 14.25 0.58 -11.29
CA ASP A 56 14.82 1.89 -10.96
C ASP A 56 16.31 1.99 -11.35
N ARG A 57 16.90 0.89 -11.84
CA ARG A 57 18.35 0.78 -12.11
C ARG A 57 18.71 0.71 -13.60
N ASN A 58 17.78 0.34 -14.48
CA ASN A 58 18.02 0.25 -15.92
C ASN A 58 17.15 1.30 -16.64
N THR A 59 17.77 2.31 -17.22
CA THR A 59 17.09 3.48 -17.81
C THR A 59 16.40 3.22 -19.16
N SER A 60 16.35 1.98 -19.63
CA SER A 60 15.63 1.56 -20.84
C SER A 60 14.47 0.64 -20.48
N HIS A 61 13.29 1.20 -20.23
CA HIS A 61 12.12 0.42 -19.83
C HIS A 61 10.99 0.42 -20.84
N ASN A 62 10.60 -0.79 -21.21
CA ASN A 62 9.47 -1.09 -22.06
C ASN A 62 8.18 -0.94 -21.24
N PHE A 63 7.29 -0.09 -21.72
CA PHE A 63 5.90 0.10 -21.26
C PHE A 63 5.19 -1.23 -20.89
N HIS A 64 5.53 -2.32 -21.57
CA HIS A 64 5.04 -3.68 -21.31
C HIS A 64 5.30 -4.18 -19.89
N GLU A 65 6.53 -4.04 -19.36
CA GLU A 65 6.89 -4.55 -18.02
C GLU A 65 6.12 -3.81 -16.93
N MET A 66 5.93 -2.50 -17.11
CA MET A 66 5.13 -1.71 -16.18
C MET A 66 3.67 -2.12 -16.18
N LEU A 67 3.07 -2.39 -17.35
CA LEU A 67 1.70 -2.90 -17.42
C LEU A 67 1.58 -4.26 -16.71
N GLN A 68 2.58 -5.14 -16.85
CA GLN A 68 2.61 -6.40 -16.12
C GLN A 68 2.62 -6.18 -14.59
N TYR A 69 3.42 -5.24 -14.09
CA TYR A 69 3.44 -4.91 -12.66
C TYR A 69 2.10 -4.38 -12.16
N ILE A 70 1.49 -3.45 -12.90
CA ILE A 70 0.17 -2.89 -12.55
C ILE A 70 -0.88 -4.00 -12.54
N TYR A 71 -0.85 -4.90 -13.52
CA TYR A 71 -1.77 -6.04 -13.60
C TYR A 71 -1.62 -6.99 -12.41
N ILE A 72 -0.40 -7.43 -12.11
CA ILE A 72 -0.13 -8.36 -11.00
C ILE A 72 -0.53 -7.70 -9.68
N PHE A 73 -0.15 -6.45 -9.46
CA PHE A 73 -0.51 -5.69 -8.26
C PHE A 73 -2.03 -5.52 -8.11
N HIS A 74 -2.73 -5.16 -9.18
CA HIS A 74 -4.18 -5.04 -9.20
C HIS A 74 -4.86 -6.37 -8.85
N PHE A 75 -4.40 -7.47 -9.46
CA PHE A 75 -4.89 -8.81 -9.18
C PHE A 75 -4.70 -9.19 -7.71
N SER A 76 -3.52 -8.93 -7.15
CA SER A 76 -3.23 -9.20 -5.73
C SER A 76 -4.13 -8.39 -4.79
N ILE A 77 -4.40 -7.12 -5.12
CA ILE A 77 -5.19 -6.23 -4.26
C ILE A 77 -6.68 -6.53 -4.28
N LYS A 78 -7.20 -7.04 -5.41
CA LYS A 78 -8.63 -7.29 -5.62
C LYS A 78 -9.09 -8.52 -4.83
N ASN A 79 -9.11 -8.36 -3.51
CA ASN A 79 -9.41 -9.40 -2.54
C ASN A 79 -10.51 -8.90 -1.59
N ARG A 80 -11.61 -9.66 -1.51
CA ARG A 80 -12.77 -9.34 -0.66
C ARG A 80 -12.38 -9.10 0.81
N LEU A 81 -11.33 -9.76 1.29
CA LEU A 81 -10.81 -9.55 2.65
C LEU A 81 -10.15 -8.18 2.81
N ILE A 82 -9.31 -7.76 1.84
CA ILE A 82 -8.69 -6.44 1.84
C ILE A 82 -9.79 -5.36 1.81
N LEU A 83 -10.80 -5.53 0.97
CA LEU A 83 -11.96 -4.63 0.92
C LEU A 83 -12.67 -4.52 2.27
N LYS A 84 -12.96 -5.67 2.91
CA LYS A 84 -13.65 -5.70 4.22
C LYS A 84 -12.83 -5.00 5.29
N LEU A 85 -11.53 -5.28 5.37
CA LEU A 85 -10.64 -4.69 6.37
C LEU A 85 -10.47 -3.19 6.15
N ALA A 86 -10.21 -2.77 4.91
CA ALA A 86 -10.10 -1.36 4.57
C ALA A 86 -11.41 -0.61 4.88
N SER A 87 -12.56 -1.19 4.52
CA SER A 87 -13.88 -0.62 4.85
C SER A 87 -14.09 -0.50 6.35
N ASN A 88 -13.73 -1.51 7.14
CA ASN A 88 -13.85 -1.47 8.59
C ASN A 88 -12.98 -0.36 9.20
N ILE A 89 -11.71 -0.27 8.82
CA ILE A 89 -10.79 0.75 9.31
C ILE A 89 -11.24 2.17 8.89
N LEU A 90 -11.84 2.33 7.71
CA LEU A 90 -12.33 3.62 7.22
C LEU A 90 -13.65 4.06 7.85
N LYS A 91 -14.60 3.14 8.06
CA LYS A 91 -15.89 3.44 8.72
C LYS A 91 -15.68 3.99 10.12
N THR A 92 -14.71 3.45 10.84
CA THR A 92 -14.41 3.90 12.20
C THR A 92 -13.66 5.24 12.25
N ASN A 93 -13.20 5.75 11.11
CA ASN A 93 -12.56 7.06 10.98
C ASN A 93 -13.57 8.22 10.89
N GLN A 94 -14.86 7.92 10.71
CA GLN A 94 -15.95 8.90 10.67
C GLN A 94 -16.45 9.29 12.08
N LEU A 95 -15.99 8.60 13.12
CA LEU A 95 -16.34 8.87 14.51
C LEU A 95 -15.40 9.93 15.12
N PRO A 96 -15.89 10.81 16.01
CA PRO A 96 -15.11 11.90 16.60
C PRO A 96 -13.91 11.41 17.41
N THR A 97 -13.96 10.18 17.94
CA THR A 97 -12.82 9.50 18.55
C THR A 97 -12.22 8.52 17.55
N LYS A 98 -10.99 8.79 17.08
CA LYS A 98 -10.23 7.84 16.26
C LYS A 98 -10.23 6.47 16.94
N SER A 99 -10.84 5.50 16.27
CA SER A 99 -11.00 4.16 16.81
C SER A 99 -9.65 3.46 17.01
N LYS A 100 -9.66 2.40 17.81
CA LYS A 100 -8.46 1.60 18.10
C LYS A 100 -7.86 1.02 16.82
N GLU A 101 -8.71 0.61 15.88
CA GLU A 101 -8.32 -0.03 14.62
C GLU A 101 -7.51 0.91 13.74
N ILE A 102 -7.97 2.16 13.57
CA ILE A 102 -7.23 3.10 12.73
C ILE A 102 -5.92 3.54 13.38
N LYS A 103 -5.90 3.69 14.71
CA LYS A 103 -4.66 3.97 15.46
C LYS A 103 -3.65 2.83 15.29
N GLN A 104 -4.11 1.57 15.37
CA GLN A 104 -3.27 0.39 15.13
C GLN A 104 -2.75 0.33 13.69
N TYR A 105 -3.61 0.58 12.71
CA TYR A 105 -3.23 0.64 11.29
C TYR A 105 -2.16 1.70 11.05
N ILE A 106 -2.41 2.93 11.50
CA ILE A 106 -1.45 4.05 11.36
C ILE A 106 -0.13 3.71 12.06
N LYS A 107 -0.17 3.20 13.29
CA LYS A 107 1.03 2.81 14.03
C LYS A 107 1.86 1.77 13.25
N LYS A 108 1.20 0.76 12.67
CA LYS A 108 1.88 -0.28 11.88
C LYS A 108 2.41 0.26 10.57
N PHE A 109 1.62 1.06 9.85
CA PHE A 109 2.06 1.75 8.63
C PHE A 109 3.33 2.58 8.89
N THR A 110 3.30 3.41 9.93
CA THR A 110 4.43 4.25 10.35
C THR A 110 5.65 3.40 10.71
N TYR A 111 5.46 2.30 11.45
CA TYR A 111 6.55 1.37 11.75
C TYR A 111 7.17 0.79 10.48
N LEU A 112 6.36 0.26 9.57
CA LEU A 112 6.84 -0.32 8.32
C LEU A 112 7.57 0.73 7.48
N TYR A 113 6.99 1.92 7.32
CA TYR A 113 7.57 3.05 6.60
C TYR A 113 8.97 3.41 7.14
N PHE A 114 9.09 3.62 8.46
CA PHE A 114 10.33 4.10 9.06
C PHE A 114 11.37 3.01 9.34
N PHE A 115 10.96 1.76 9.56
CA PHE A 115 11.89 0.70 10.01
C PHE A 115 12.10 -0.39 8.96
N LYS A 116 11.06 -0.80 8.24
CA LYS A 116 11.18 -1.89 7.24
C LYS A 116 11.66 -1.37 5.88
N TYR A 117 11.18 -0.20 5.46
CA TYR A 117 11.55 0.43 4.18
C TYR A 117 12.62 1.53 4.33
N LYS A 118 13.27 1.61 5.51
CA LYS A 118 14.22 2.66 5.92
C LYS A 118 15.39 2.86 4.96
N SER A 119 15.92 1.77 4.38
CA SER A 119 17.04 1.82 3.43
C SER A 119 16.72 2.55 2.12
N TYR A 120 15.43 2.71 1.77
CA TYR A 120 14.99 3.41 0.56
C TYR A 120 14.86 4.94 0.72
N TYR A 121 14.67 5.44 1.94
CA TYR A 121 14.37 6.86 2.22
C TYR A 121 15.51 7.61 2.93
N GLN A 122 16.59 6.91 3.29
CA GLN A 122 17.71 7.42 4.12
C GLN A 122 18.57 8.52 3.48
N SER A 123 18.48 8.80 2.19
CA SER A 123 19.36 9.80 1.55
C SER A 123 19.05 11.25 1.90
N SER A 124 18.08 11.54 2.76
CA SER A 124 17.77 12.93 3.14
C SER A 124 17.29 13.03 4.59
N LYS A 125 18.20 13.42 5.48
CA LYS A 125 17.93 13.80 6.88
C LYS A 125 16.76 14.81 7.02
N PHE A 126 16.46 15.59 5.98
CA PHE A 126 15.37 16.57 5.94
C PHE A 126 13.97 16.03 5.55
N LEU A 127 13.87 14.88 4.87
CA LEU A 127 12.58 14.31 4.47
C LEU A 127 11.83 13.67 5.65
N ASN A 128 12.55 13.28 6.69
CA ASN A 128 11.99 12.65 7.89
C ASN A 128 11.08 13.58 8.69
N PHE A 129 11.34 14.89 8.76
CA PHE A 129 10.57 15.78 9.62
C PHE A 129 9.21 16.17 9.00
N PHE A 130 9.18 16.50 7.71
CA PHE A 130 7.94 16.83 7.00
C PHE A 130 7.02 15.62 6.83
N TYR A 131 7.57 14.43 6.52
CA TYR A 131 6.77 13.22 6.42
C TYR A 131 6.25 12.73 7.77
N PHE A 132 6.92 13.04 8.89
CA PHE A 132 6.42 12.65 10.22
C PHE A 132 5.06 13.29 10.52
N ASN A 133 4.88 14.56 10.14
CA ASN A 133 3.63 15.29 10.37
C ASN A 133 2.51 14.86 9.41
N SER A 134 2.85 14.42 8.19
CA SER A 134 1.87 13.97 7.18
C SER A 134 1.73 12.44 7.07
N ILE A 135 2.45 11.63 7.86
CA ILE A 135 2.46 10.17 7.70
C ILE A 135 1.07 9.56 7.91
N ASN A 136 0.30 10.15 8.82
CA ASN A 136 -1.06 9.72 9.10
C ASN A 136 -1.97 9.98 7.89
N GLU A 137 -1.83 11.15 7.25
CA GLU A 137 -2.58 11.51 6.05
C GLU A 137 -2.20 10.62 4.87
N ILE A 138 -0.90 10.33 4.71
CA ILE A 138 -0.39 9.41 3.70
C ILE A 138 -0.96 8.01 3.93
N ALA A 139 -0.93 7.50 5.17
CA ALA A 139 -1.48 6.21 5.52
C ALA A 139 -2.98 6.15 5.18
N ILE A 140 -3.77 7.13 5.64
CA ILE A 140 -5.21 7.19 5.39
C ILE A 140 -5.52 7.30 3.89
N SER A 141 -4.76 8.11 3.15
CA SER A 141 -4.93 8.27 1.70
C SER A 141 -4.69 6.96 0.96
N ASN A 142 -3.60 6.25 1.30
CA ASN A 142 -3.29 4.97 0.68
C ASN A 142 -4.31 3.89 1.06
N LEU A 143 -4.79 3.87 2.31
CA LEU A 143 -5.89 3.00 2.73
C LEU A 143 -7.16 3.26 1.90
N TYR A 144 -7.49 4.52 1.66
CA TYR A 144 -8.64 4.92 0.85
C TYR A 144 -8.49 4.52 -0.62
N ILE A 145 -7.29 4.65 -1.19
CA ILE A 145 -6.98 4.19 -2.55
C ILE A 145 -7.19 2.68 -2.67
N LEU A 146 -6.69 1.89 -1.71
CA LEU A 146 -6.92 0.44 -1.70
C LEU A 146 -8.40 0.07 -1.61
N TYR A 147 -9.17 0.83 -0.84
CA TYR A 147 -10.62 0.68 -0.75
C TYR A 147 -11.29 0.96 -2.11
N ILE A 148 -10.94 2.06 -2.79
CA ILE A 148 -11.51 2.40 -4.11
C ILE A 148 -11.18 1.31 -5.14
N ILE A 149 -9.91 0.90 -5.24
CA ILE A 149 -9.46 -0.13 -6.20
C ILE A 149 -10.26 -1.43 -6.02
N ASN A 150 -10.54 -1.80 -4.77
CA ASN A 150 -11.32 -2.99 -4.45
C ASN A 150 -12.82 -2.83 -4.72
N THR A 151 -13.36 -1.62 -4.60
CA THR A 151 -14.80 -1.35 -4.75
C THR A 151 -15.20 -1.25 -6.23
N TYR A 152 -14.34 -0.69 -7.08
CA TYR A 152 -14.65 -0.47 -8.49
C TYR A 152 -14.65 -1.76 -9.33
N LYS A 153 -15.45 -1.72 -10.42
CA LYS A 153 -15.42 -2.75 -11.45
C LYS A 153 -14.01 -2.87 -12.04
N TYR A 154 -13.64 -4.06 -12.50
CA TYR A 154 -12.27 -4.39 -12.91
C TYR A 154 -11.60 -3.31 -13.80
N LYS A 155 -12.22 -2.92 -14.92
CA LYS A 155 -11.69 -1.90 -15.83
C LYS A 155 -11.52 -0.53 -15.16
N GLN A 156 -12.50 -0.09 -14.37
CA GLN A 156 -12.45 1.18 -13.65
C GLN A 156 -11.38 1.19 -12.57
N SER A 157 -11.22 0.08 -11.86
CA SER A 157 -10.18 -0.07 -10.82
C SER A 157 -8.76 -0.03 -11.38
N ILE A 158 -8.53 -0.60 -12.57
CA ILE A 158 -7.23 -0.50 -13.26
C ILE A 158 -6.97 0.93 -13.73
N TYR A 159 -7.97 1.56 -14.36
CA TYR A 159 -7.86 2.95 -14.80
C TYR A 159 -7.52 3.87 -13.62
N PHE A 160 -8.23 3.72 -12.49
CA PHE A 160 -7.96 4.49 -11.28
C PHE A 160 -6.54 4.26 -10.75
N LEU A 161 -6.07 3.01 -10.72
CA LEU A 161 -4.73 2.68 -10.28
C LEU A 161 -3.66 3.31 -11.17
N ILE A 162 -3.79 3.22 -12.50
CA ILE A 162 -2.86 3.86 -13.44
C ILE A 162 -2.84 5.38 -13.22
N THR A 163 -4.03 5.98 -13.12
CA THR A 163 -4.21 7.42 -12.90
C THR A 163 -3.51 7.87 -11.61
N TYR A 164 -3.75 7.14 -10.50
CA TYR A 164 -3.11 7.40 -9.23
C TYR A 164 -1.58 7.29 -9.31
N LEU A 165 -1.06 6.28 -10.00
CA LEU A 165 0.38 6.05 -10.08
C LEU A 165 1.11 7.10 -10.95
N TYR A 166 0.45 7.62 -11.99
CA TYR A 166 1.06 8.52 -12.96
C TYR A 166 0.88 10.02 -12.71
N ILE A 167 -0.24 10.45 -12.14
CA ILE A 167 -0.56 11.88 -11.96
C ILE A 167 0.15 12.48 -10.75
#